data_AF-A0A8D0EL28-F1
#
_entry.id   AF-A0A8D0EL28-F1
#
_cell.length_a   1.000
_cell.length_b   1.000
_cell.length_c   1.000
_cell.angle_alpha   90.00
_cell.angle_beta   90.00
_cell.angle_gamma   90.00
#
_symmetry.space_group_name_H-M   'P 1'
#
loop_
_entity.id
_entity.type
_entity.pdbx_description
1 polymer ?
#
loop_
_entity_poly.entity_id
_entity_poly.type
_entity_poly.pdbx_seq_one_letter_code
_entity_poly.pdbx_strand_id
1 'polypeptide(L)'
;MAHIQFFTHRCPQVLLILQSVLILETALTQMQDFGFPPLQNLLGNICRSPIAEAVFRKLVTDEKVENKWMTDSAAVSDWNVGRSPDARALSCLRNHGIETAHKARQVTKDDFQTFDYILCMDESNLRDLKRKSNQVKDCKAKIELLGSYDPQKQLIIEDPYYGNEKDFETVYEQCVRCCKAFLEKSR
;
A
#
# COMPACT_ATOMS: atom_id res chain seq x y z
N MET A 1 11.36 -44.91 12.96
CA MET A 1 10.13 -44.10 12.88
C MET A 1 10.47 -42.78 12.23
N ALA A 2 10.11 -42.62 10.95
CA ALA A 2 10.35 -41.37 10.22
C ALA A 2 9.28 -40.35 10.62
N HIS A 3 9.71 -39.24 11.21
CA HIS A 3 8.85 -38.09 11.45
C HIS A 3 8.45 -37.49 10.10
N ILE A 4 7.20 -37.73 9.69
CA ILE A 4 6.57 -36.98 8.60
C ILE A 4 6.31 -35.58 9.17
N GLN A 5 7.17 -34.61 8.81
CA GLN A 5 6.84 -33.20 8.96
C GLN A 5 5.69 -32.92 7.98
N PHE A 6 4.48 -32.76 8.50
CA PHE A 6 3.38 -32.18 7.76
C PHE A 6 3.77 -30.76 7.37
N PHE A 7 4.18 -30.57 6.11
CA PHE A 7 4.14 -29.25 5.48
C PHE A 7 2.66 -28.86 5.42
N THR A 8 2.21 -28.10 6.42
CA THR A 8 0.96 -27.38 6.30
C THR A 8 1.15 -26.41 5.13
N HIS A 9 0.53 -26.70 3.99
CA HIS A 9 0.33 -25.72 2.94
C HIS A 9 -0.55 -24.61 3.52
N ARG A 10 0.04 -23.68 4.27
CA ARG A 10 -0.61 -22.40 4.52
C ARG A 10 -0.75 -21.75 3.15
N CYS A 11 -1.98 -21.39 2.79
CA CYS A 11 -2.24 -20.53 1.64
C CYS A 11 -1.31 -19.31 1.72
N PRO A 12 -0.80 -18.82 0.58
CA PRO A 12 0.11 -17.69 0.57
C PRO A 12 -0.50 -16.54 1.36
N GLN A 13 0.28 -15.86 2.19
CA GLN A 13 -0.18 -14.69 2.91
C GLN A 13 -0.40 -13.56 1.90
N VAL A 14 -1.57 -12.94 1.98
CA VAL A 14 -2.04 -12.02 0.94
C VAL A 14 -2.01 -10.61 1.51
N LEU A 15 -1.09 -9.76 1.02
CA LEU A 15 -0.84 -8.38 1.48
C LEU A 15 -1.33 -7.35 0.46
N LEU A 16 -2.29 -6.50 0.86
CA LEU A 16 -2.76 -5.37 0.07
C LEU A 16 -2.29 -4.08 0.73
N ILE A 17 -1.59 -3.25 -0.03
CA ILE A 17 -1.17 -1.94 0.46
C ILE A 17 -2.06 -0.86 -0.15
N LEU A 18 -2.70 -0.05 0.71
CA LEU A 18 -3.75 0.87 0.29
C LEU A 18 -3.40 2.33 0.56
N GLN A 19 -3.77 3.18 -0.42
CA GLN A 19 -3.78 4.63 -0.30
C GLN A 19 -5.23 5.13 -0.41
N SER A 20 -5.69 5.89 0.58
CA SER A 20 -6.96 6.65 0.53
C SER A 20 -6.70 8.16 0.41
N VAL A 21 -7.80 8.91 0.29
CA VAL A 21 -7.82 10.35 0.10
C VAL A 21 -8.67 10.98 1.19
N LEU A 22 -8.17 12.06 1.79
CA LEU A 22 -9.01 13.00 2.53
C LEU A 22 -9.74 13.90 1.51
N ILE A 23 -11.02 13.64 1.24
CA ILE A 23 -11.85 14.56 0.46
C ILE A 23 -12.68 15.39 1.44
N LEU A 24 -12.36 16.68 1.58
CA LEU A 24 -13.36 17.68 1.96
C LEU A 24 -14.15 17.98 0.69
N GLU A 25 -15.35 17.39 0.54
CA GLU A 25 -16.23 17.61 -0.62
C GLU A 25 -16.48 19.09 -0.90
N THR A 26 -16.41 19.93 0.14
CA THR A 26 -16.57 21.39 0.05
C THR A 26 -15.40 22.15 -0.59
N ALA A 27 -14.18 21.59 -0.63
CA ALA A 27 -13.00 22.27 -1.19
C ALA A 27 -12.85 22.08 -2.71
N LEU A 28 -13.46 21.03 -3.27
CA LEU A 28 -13.36 20.67 -4.69
C LEU A 28 -13.96 21.74 -5.62
N THR A 29 -15.14 22.24 -5.28
CA THR A 29 -15.84 23.22 -6.10
C THR A 29 -15.14 24.57 -6.11
N GLN A 30 -14.54 24.97 -4.98
CA GLN A 30 -13.87 26.27 -4.89
C GLN A 30 -12.50 26.30 -5.60
N MET A 31 -11.74 25.19 -5.60
CA MET A 31 -10.38 25.19 -6.15
C MET A 31 -10.32 25.09 -7.68
N GLN A 32 -11.34 24.53 -8.34
CA GLN A 32 -11.44 24.53 -9.81
C GLN A 32 -11.62 25.94 -10.39
N ASP A 33 -12.29 26.84 -9.65
CA ASP A 33 -12.49 28.22 -10.06
C ASP A 33 -11.20 29.07 -10.03
N PHE A 34 -10.16 28.63 -9.32
CA PHE A 34 -8.88 29.36 -9.17
C PHE A 34 -7.74 28.88 -10.09
N GLY A 35 -8.02 28.01 -11.07
CA GLY A 35 -7.02 27.62 -12.08
C GLY A 35 -5.88 26.73 -11.59
N PHE A 36 -6.06 26.03 -10.46
CA PHE A 36 -5.15 24.96 -10.03
C PHE A 36 -5.22 23.77 -11.01
N PRO A 37 -4.11 23.04 -11.25
CA PRO A 37 -4.14 21.83 -12.07
C PRO A 37 -5.19 20.86 -11.52
N PRO A 38 -5.90 20.11 -12.38
CA PRO A 38 -7.03 19.31 -11.95
C PRO A 38 -6.62 18.36 -10.82
N LEU A 39 -7.32 18.44 -9.68
CA LEU A 39 -7.16 17.57 -8.49
C LEU A 39 -7.28 16.06 -8.82
N GLN A 40 -7.62 15.72 -10.06
CA GLN A 40 -7.76 14.39 -10.63
C GLN A 40 -6.44 13.59 -10.66
N ASN A 41 -5.28 14.24 -10.58
CA ASN A 41 -3.97 13.55 -10.52
C ASN A 41 -3.53 13.19 -9.08
N LEU A 42 -4.26 13.63 -8.06
CA LEU A 42 -3.80 13.59 -6.67
C LEU A 42 -4.10 12.27 -5.96
N LEU A 43 -4.93 11.40 -6.54
CA LEU A 43 -5.81 10.54 -5.75
C LEU A 43 -5.58 9.04 -5.96
N GLY A 44 -4.71 8.49 -5.12
CA GLY A 44 -4.66 7.05 -4.81
C GLY A 44 -3.78 6.20 -5.72
N ASN A 45 -3.07 5.24 -5.08
CA ASN A 45 -2.34 4.12 -5.67
C ASN A 45 -1.35 4.42 -6.81
N ILE A 46 -0.75 5.61 -6.78
CA ILE A 46 0.33 6.00 -7.70
C ILE A 46 1.64 6.39 -6.99
N CYS A 47 1.62 6.69 -5.70
CA CYS A 47 2.83 7.11 -4.95
C CYS A 47 3.22 6.10 -3.88
N ARG A 48 2.54 6.13 -2.73
CA ARG A 48 2.98 5.42 -1.51
C ARG A 48 2.78 3.91 -1.63
N SER A 49 1.58 3.47 -2.00
CA SER A 49 1.27 2.04 -2.02
C SER A 49 2.02 1.23 -3.11
N PRO A 50 2.27 1.76 -4.33
CA PRO A 50 3.14 1.07 -5.28
C PRO A 50 4.61 0.98 -4.82
N ILE A 51 5.13 1.98 -4.09
CA ILE A 51 6.47 1.91 -3.50
C ILE A 51 6.53 0.75 -2.50
N ALA A 52 5.60 0.72 -1.54
CA ALA A 52 5.57 -0.31 -0.51
C ALA A 52 5.37 -1.72 -1.09
N GLU A 53 4.53 -1.88 -2.12
CA GLU A 53 4.35 -3.15 -2.82
C GLU A 53 5.65 -3.63 -3.47
N ALA A 54 6.33 -2.74 -4.21
CA ALA A 54 7.57 -3.08 -4.90
C ALA A 54 8.69 -3.42 -3.90
N VAL A 55 8.77 -2.67 -2.80
CA VAL A 55 9.69 -2.95 -1.68
C VAL A 55 9.40 -4.30 -1.05
N PHE A 56 8.15 -4.60 -0.71
CA PHE A 56 7.80 -5.88 -0.10
C PHE A 56 8.07 -7.06 -1.04
N ARG A 57 7.74 -6.92 -2.33
CA ARG A 57 8.05 -7.91 -3.37
C ARG A 57 9.55 -8.18 -3.47
N LYS A 58 10.37 -7.13 -3.43
CA LYS A 58 11.83 -7.27 -3.41
C LYS A 58 12.31 -8.03 -2.19
N LEU A 59 11.82 -7.69 -0.99
CA LEU A 59 12.19 -8.35 0.26
C LEU A 59 11.87 -9.84 0.26
N VAL A 60 10.66 -10.24 -0.14
CA VAL A 60 10.28 -11.66 -0.18
C VAL A 60 11.09 -12.44 -1.22
N THR A 61 11.46 -11.80 -2.33
CA THR A 61 12.32 -12.40 -3.37
C THR A 61 13.75 -12.60 -2.88
N ASP A 62 14.32 -11.58 -2.21
CA ASP A 62 15.67 -11.65 -1.66
C ASP A 62 15.81 -12.74 -0.59
N GLU A 63 14.75 -12.94 0.19
CA GLU A 63 14.67 -13.97 1.22
C GLU A 63 14.20 -15.33 0.71
N LYS A 64 13.90 -15.47 -0.59
CA LYS A 64 13.46 -16.72 -1.24
C LYS A 64 12.17 -17.31 -0.65
N VAL A 65 11.23 -16.44 -0.32
CA VAL A 65 9.90 -16.79 0.25
C VAL A 65 8.75 -16.22 -0.56
N GLU A 66 9.00 -15.74 -1.77
CA GLU A 66 8.00 -15.17 -2.67
C GLU A 66 6.84 -16.13 -2.98
N ASN A 67 7.10 -17.46 -2.99
CA ASN A 67 6.06 -18.46 -3.17
C ASN A 67 5.08 -18.59 -1.99
N LYS A 68 5.39 -17.96 -0.85
CA LYS A 68 4.53 -17.90 0.34
C LYS A 68 3.71 -16.62 0.42
N TRP A 69 3.91 -15.69 -0.51
CA TRP A 69 3.29 -14.36 -0.45
C TRP A 69 2.62 -14.01 -1.76
N MET A 70 1.40 -13.50 -1.67
CA MET A 70 0.76 -12.75 -2.74
C MET A 70 0.72 -11.28 -2.33
N THR A 71 1.25 -10.40 -3.17
CA THR A 71 1.38 -8.98 -2.84
C THR A 71 0.79 -8.13 -3.95
N ASP A 72 -0.03 -7.17 -3.56
CA ASP A 72 -0.70 -6.24 -4.46
C ASP A 72 -0.87 -4.85 -3.79
N SER A 73 -1.23 -3.83 -4.56
CA SER A 73 -1.62 -2.53 -4.05
C SER A 73 -2.85 -1.97 -4.76
N ALA A 74 -3.64 -1.19 -4.03
CA ALA A 74 -4.86 -0.59 -4.57
C ALA A 74 -5.15 0.78 -3.93
N ALA A 75 -6.19 1.46 -4.43
CA ALA A 75 -6.71 2.72 -3.92
C ALA A 75 -8.12 2.55 -3.36
N VAL A 76 -8.48 3.37 -2.37
CA VAL A 76 -9.88 3.49 -1.92
C VAL A 76 -10.77 4.11 -3.01
N SER A 77 -10.19 4.99 -3.82
CA SER A 77 -10.82 5.70 -4.92
C SER A 77 -10.48 5.06 -6.27
N ASP A 78 -11.32 5.30 -7.27
CA ASP A 78 -11.20 4.85 -8.66
C ASP A 78 -10.51 5.86 -9.60
N TRP A 79 -10.20 7.08 -9.14
CA TRP A 79 -9.72 8.17 -10.02
C TRP A 79 -8.51 7.83 -10.89
N ASN A 80 -7.54 7.09 -10.33
CA ASN A 80 -6.30 6.75 -11.01
C ASN A 80 -6.30 5.36 -11.64
N VAL A 81 -7.44 4.64 -11.67
CA VAL A 81 -7.48 3.26 -12.19
C VAL A 81 -6.87 3.18 -13.61
N GLY A 82 -5.97 2.22 -13.81
CA GLY A 82 -5.23 1.99 -15.06
C GLY A 82 -3.99 2.86 -15.26
N ARG A 83 -3.73 3.85 -14.39
CA ARG A 83 -2.53 4.70 -14.49
C ARG A 83 -1.29 4.00 -13.95
N SER A 84 -0.13 4.36 -14.51
CA SER A 84 1.16 3.96 -13.94
C SER A 84 1.44 4.75 -12.65
N PRO A 85 2.34 4.26 -11.77
CA PRO A 85 2.83 5.03 -10.64
C PRO A 85 3.44 6.37 -11.06
N ASP A 86 3.44 7.34 -10.15
CA ASP A 86 4.04 8.65 -10.32
C ASP A 86 5.50 8.50 -10.77
N ALA A 87 5.93 9.30 -11.74
CA ALA A 87 7.27 9.22 -12.29
C ALA A 87 8.37 9.40 -11.23
N ARG A 88 8.11 10.19 -10.18
CA ARG A 88 9.01 10.40 -9.02
C ARG A 88 9.09 9.15 -8.15
N ALA A 89 7.97 8.46 -7.91
CA ALA A 89 7.95 7.17 -7.23
C ALA A 89 8.73 6.12 -8.02
N LEU A 90 8.51 6.04 -9.34
CA LEU A 90 9.28 5.16 -10.22
C LEU A 90 10.77 5.51 -10.22
N SER A 91 11.12 6.79 -10.19
CA SER A 91 12.53 7.23 -10.13
C SER A 91 13.19 6.85 -8.81
N CYS A 92 12.52 7.07 -7.69
CA CYS A 92 12.98 6.63 -6.38
C CYS A 92 13.22 5.12 -6.36
N LEU A 93 12.25 4.30 -6.79
CA LEU A 93 12.41 2.84 -6.86
C LEU A 93 13.60 2.42 -7.73
N ARG A 94 13.78 3.03 -8.91
CA ARG A 94 14.92 2.74 -9.80
C ARG A 94 16.26 3.08 -9.17
N ASN A 95 16.35 4.18 -8.40
CA ASN A 95 17.58 4.55 -7.69
C ASN A 95 18.00 3.47 -6.67
N HIS A 96 17.04 2.68 -6.19
CA HIS A 96 17.26 1.54 -5.29
C HIS A 96 17.28 0.18 -6.01
N GLY A 97 17.35 0.16 -7.34
CA GLY A 97 17.41 -1.07 -8.14
C GLY A 97 16.10 -1.87 -8.12
N ILE A 98 14.97 -1.21 -7.88
CA ILE A 98 13.63 -1.83 -7.87
C ILE A 98 12.83 -1.30 -9.06
N GLU A 99 12.17 -2.21 -9.76
CA GLU A 99 11.24 -1.88 -10.84
C GLU A 99 9.83 -2.35 -10.50
N THR A 100 8.83 -1.67 -11.05
CA THR A 100 7.43 -2.06 -10.93
C THR A 100 6.67 -1.78 -12.22
N ALA A 101 5.83 -2.74 -12.60
CA ALA A 101 4.89 -2.61 -13.72
C ALA A 101 3.46 -2.35 -13.21
N HIS A 102 3.31 -1.88 -11.96
CA HIS A 102 2.01 -1.68 -11.32
C HIS A 102 1.08 -0.82 -12.17
N LYS A 103 -0.21 -1.12 -12.10
CA LYS A 103 -1.28 -0.30 -12.64
C LYS A 103 -2.28 -0.06 -11.53
N ALA A 104 -2.54 1.22 -11.28
CA ALA A 104 -3.43 1.62 -10.21
C ALA A 104 -4.79 0.93 -10.39
N ARG A 105 -5.34 0.40 -9.29
CA ARG A 105 -6.66 -0.24 -9.27
C ARG A 105 -7.41 0.16 -8.02
N GLN A 106 -8.73 0.04 -8.04
CA GLN A 106 -9.56 0.28 -6.86
C GLN A 106 -9.63 -0.98 -5.98
N VAL A 107 -9.74 -0.76 -4.67
CA VAL A 107 -10.08 -1.82 -3.71
C VAL A 107 -11.53 -2.27 -3.92
N THR A 108 -11.72 -3.57 -3.93
CA THR A 108 -12.99 -4.26 -4.14
C THR A 108 -13.48 -4.88 -2.83
N LYS A 109 -14.72 -5.39 -2.80
CA LYS A 109 -15.21 -6.16 -1.64
C LYS A 109 -14.45 -7.46 -1.46
N ASP A 110 -14.09 -8.11 -2.57
CA ASP A 110 -13.37 -9.37 -2.59
C ASP A 110 -12.00 -9.22 -1.93
N ASP A 111 -11.34 -8.07 -2.09
CA ASP A 111 -10.07 -7.79 -1.42
C ASP A 111 -10.16 -7.95 0.12
N PHE A 112 -11.28 -7.56 0.74
CA PHE A 112 -11.47 -7.72 2.19
C PHE A 112 -11.71 -9.17 2.63
N GLN A 113 -12.07 -10.04 1.68
CA GLN A 113 -12.35 -11.47 1.92
C GLN A 113 -11.13 -12.35 1.58
N THR A 114 -10.32 -11.92 0.60
CA THR A 114 -9.15 -12.68 0.12
C THR A 114 -7.88 -12.32 0.86
N PHE A 115 -7.65 -11.04 1.18
CA PHE A 115 -6.41 -10.59 1.81
C PHE A 115 -6.38 -10.95 3.30
N ASP A 116 -5.23 -11.43 3.79
CA ASP A 116 -5.01 -11.65 5.23
C ASP A 116 -4.69 -10.32 5.92
N TYR A 117 -3.95 -9.45 5.23
CA TYR A 117 -3.53 -8.15 5.73
C TYR A 117 -3.82 -7.07 4.70
N ILE A 118 -4.45 -5.99 5.18
CA ILE A 118 -4.60 -4.74 4.44
C ILE A 118 -3.83 -3.68 5.24
N LEU A 119 -2.67 -3.26 4.71
CA LEU A 119 -1.82 -2.27 5.34
C LEU A 119 -2.01 -0.92 4.64
N CYS A 120 -2.23 0.13 5.43
CA CYS A 120 -2.51 1.46 4.90
C CYS A 120 -1.56 2.52 5.47
N MET A 121 -1.50 3.68 4.82
CA MET A 121 -0.41 4.65 5.04
C MET A 121 -0.68 5.65 6.15
N ASP A 122 -1.94 6.03 6.34
CA ASP A 122 -2.35 7.08 7.26
C ASP A 122 -3.73 6.79 7.88
N GLU A 123 -4.12 7.59 8.87
CA GLU A 123 -5.37 7.40 9.61
C GLU A 123 -6.63 7.62 8.75
N SER A 124 -6.55 8.47 7.72
CA SER A 124 -7.66 8.64 6.78
C SER A 124 -7.90 7.34 6.02
N ASN A 125 -6.82 6.69 5.61
CA ASN A 125 -6.87 5.40 4.93
C ASN A 125 -7.49 4.36 5.84
N LEU A 126 -7.00 4.28 7.08
CA LEU A 126 -7.52 3.33 8.04
C LEU A 126 -9.03 3.52 8.28
N ARG A 127 -9.48 4.77 8.43
CA ARG A 127 -10.90 5.10 8.64
C ARG A 127 -11.77 4.70 7.45
N ASP A 128 -11.34 5.01 6.23
CA ASP A 128 -12.08 4.66 5.02
C ASP A 128 -12.18 3.16 4.80
N LEU A 129 -11.08 2.45 5.04
CA LEU A 129 -11.03 0.99 4.93
C LEU A 129 -11.89 0.32 5.97
N LYS A 130 -11.85 0.79 7.23
CA LYS A 130 -12.76 0.29 8.26
C LYS A 130 -14.23 0.51 7.89
N ARG A 131 -14.57 1.70 7.39
CA ARG A 131 -15.93 1.99 6.90
C ARG A 131 -16.37 1.05 5.78
N LYS A 132 -15.51 0.80 4.79
CA LYS A 132 -15.80 -0.15 3.69
C LYS A 132 -15.88 -1.60 4.19
N SER A 133 -15.00 -2.00 5.11
CA SER A 133 -14.97 -3.35 5.68
C SER A 133 -16.25 -3.70 6.43
N ASN A 134 -16.87 -2.73 7.12
CA ASN A 134 -18.15 -2.92 7.81
C ASN A 134 -19.31 -3.22 6.86
N GLN A 135 -19.14 -2.98 5.55
CA GLN A 135 -20.13 -3.29 4.51
C GLN A 135 -19.89 -4.67 3.87
N VAL A 136 -18.86 -5.40 4.32
CA VAL A 136 -18.49 -6.74 3.84
C VAL A 136 -18.82 -7.76 4.93
N LYS A 137 -19.70 -8.71 4.62
CA LYS A 137 -20.25 -9.67 5.59
C LYS A 137 -19.19 -10.59 6.21
N ASP A 138 -18.16 -10.93 5.43
CA ASP A 138 -17.12 -11.90 5.80
C ASP A 138 -15.71 -11.29 5.65
N CYS A 139 -15.50 -10.10 6.22
CA CYS A 139 -14.19 -9.46 6.21
C CYS A 139 -13.17 -10.29 7.00
N LYS A 140 -12.22 -10.89 6.30
CA LYS A 140 -11.12 -11.67 6.87
C LYS A 140 -9.89 -10.80 7.14
N ALA A 141 -9.70 -9.76 6.33
CA ALA A 141 -8.50 -8.95 6.36
C ALA A 141 -8.29 -8.22 7.69
N LYS A 142 -7.06 -8.31 8.21
CA LYS A 142 -6.60 -7.47 9.31
C LYS A 142 -6.16 -6.11 8.75
N ILE A 143 -6.88 -5.05 9.12
CA ILE A 143 -6.66 -3.69 8.60
C ILE A 143 -5.83 -2.87 9.61
N GLU A 144 -4.60 -2.51 9.24
CA GLU A 144 -3.64 -1.83 10.11
C GLU A 144 -2.86 -0.72 9.38
N LEU A 145 -2.17 0.14 10.14
CA LEU A 145 -1.22 1.10 9.57
C LEU A 145 0.11 0.39 9.30
N LEU A 146 0.70 0.61 8.13
CA LEU A 146 2.03 0.08 7.80
C LEU A 146 3.07 0.61 8.79
N GLY A 147 3.01 1.90 9.13
CA GLY A 147 3.90 2.53 10.10
C GLY A 147 3.78 1.98 11.54
N SER A 148 2.74 1.17 11.84
CA SER A 148 2.67 0.47 13.15
C SER A 148 3.74 -0.62 13.30
N TYR A 149 4.38 -1.00 12.19
CA TYR A 149 5.52 -1.91 12.15
C TYR A 149 6.86 -1.19 12.12
N ASP A 150 6.91 0.15 12.11
CA ASP A 150 8.19 0.88 12.08
C ASP A 150 8.93 0.75 13.42
N PRO A 151 10.14 0.16 13.48
CA PRO A 151 10.96 0.16 14.68
C PRO A 151 11.31 1.57 15.18
N GLN A 152 11.30 2.58 14.31
CA GLN A 152 11.52 3.98 14.68
C GLN A 152 10.26 4.69 15.16
N LYS A 153 9.11 4.00 15.21
CA LYS A 153 7.82 4.51 15.67
C LYS A 153 7.27 5.68 14.85
N GLN A 154 7.64 5.79 13.56
CA GLN A 154 6.99 6.71 12.64
C GLN A 154 5.70 6.06 12.13
N LEU A 155 4.59 6.40 12.77
CA LEU A 155 3.31 5.73 12.56
C LEU A 155 2.65 6.05 11.21
N ILE A 156 2.87 7.27 10.71
CA ILE A 156 2.23 7.80 9.50
C ILE A 156 3.25 7.90 8.38
N ILE A 157 2.87 7.37 7.21
CA ILE A 157 3.61 7.52 5.96
C ILE A 157 2.95 8.64 5.17
N GLU A 158 3.54 9.83 5.32
CA GLU A 158 3.04 11.09 4.76
C GLU A 158 2.94 11.03 3.22
N ASP A 159 1.93 11.72 2.67
CA ASP A 159 1.75 11.76 1.21
C ASP A 159 2.81 12.65 0.54
N PRO A 160 3.72 12.09 -0.29
CA PRO A 160 4.81 12.85 -0.87
C PRO A 160 4.36 13.67 -2.09
N TYR A 161 3.08 13.61 -2.51
CA TYR A 161 2.63 14.12 -3.79
C TYR A 161 2.97 15.61 -4.01
N TYR A 162 2.74 16.44 -3.00
CA TYR A 162 3.06 17.88 -3.02
C TYR A 162 4.49 18.20 -2.57
N GLY A 163 5.25 17.16 -2.23
CA GLY A 163 6.64 17.25 -1.84
C GLY A 163 7.61 17.23 -3.03
N ASN A 164 8.87 17.08 -2.69
CA ASN A 164 10.00 16.92 -3.59
C ASN A 164 10.56 15.49 -3.51
N GLU A 165 11.64 15.21 -4.24
CA GLU A 165 12.25 13.88 -4.32
C GLU A 165 12.68 13.31 -2.95
N LYS A 166 13.06 14.17 -1.99
CA LYS A 166 13.42 13.72 -0.62
C LYS A 166 12.21 13.18 0.14
N ASP A 167 11.02 13.67 -0.16
CA ASP A 167 9.79 13.18 0.47
C ASP A 167 9.46 11.77 -0.03
N PHE A 168 9.69 11.50 -1.33
CA PHE A 168 9.60 10.15 -1.89
C PHE A 168 10.65 9.21 -1.29
N GLU A 169 11.88 9.68 -1.08
CA GLU A 169 12.93 8.91 -0.43
C GLU A 169 12.57 8.57 1.03
N THR A 170 12.03 9.54 1.77
CA THR A 170 11.55 9.32 3.15
C THR A 170 10.46 8.25 3.20
N VAL A 171 9.50 8.30 2.27
CA VAL A 171 8.47 7.27 2.12
C VAL A 171 9.09 5.91 1.81
N TYR A 172 10.05 5.83 0.90
CA TYR A 172 10.75 4.60 0.57
C TYR A 172 11.46 4.01 1.80
N GLU A 173 12.24 4.79 2.53
CA GLU A 173 12.95 4.34 3.73
C GLU A 173 11.98 3.82 4.80
N GLN A 174 10.87 4.52 5.04
CA GLN A 174 9.81 4.07 5.94
C GLN A 174 9.20 2.74 5.45
N CYS A 175 8.90 2.62 4.16
CA CYS A 175 8.37 1.39 3.57
C CYS A 175 9.35 0.23 3.78
N VAL A 176 10.65 0.41 3.57
CA VAL A 176 11.67 -0.62 3.80
C VAL A 176 11.66 -1.10 5.25
N ARG A 177 11.71 -0.18 6.21
CA ARG A 177 11.72 -0.54 7.64
C ARG A 177 10.46 -1.30 8.05
N CYS A 178 9.30 -0.76 7.67
CA CYS A 178 8.01 -1.35 8.04
C CYS A 178 7.79 -2.71 7.37
N CYS A 179 8.08 -2.82 6.07
CA CYS A 179 7.90 -4.07 5.31
C CYS A 179 8.80 -5.18 5.83
N LYS A 180 10.05 -4.85 6.18
CA LYS A 180 10.98 -5.81 6.77
C LYS A 180 10.48 -6.30 8.14
N ALA A 181 10.11 -5.39 9.03
CA ALA A 181 9.59 -5.75 10.36
C ALA A 181 8.27 -6.53 10.28
N PHE A 182 7.40 -6.18 9.33
CA PHE A 182 6.17 -6.93 9.05
C PHE A 182 6.47 -8.35 8.55
N LEU A 183 7.38 -8.51 7.60
CA LEU A 183 7.76 -9.83 7.07
C LEU A 183 8.34 -10.73 8.16
N GLU A 184 9.21 -10.19 9.02
CA GLU A 184 9.79 -10.92 10.15
C GLU A 184 8.72 -11.38 11.16
N LYS A 185 7.74 -10.52 11.47
CA LYS A 185 6.68 -10.81 12.44
C LYS A 185 5.60 -11.74 11.91
N SER A 186 5.36 -11.73 10.61
CA SER A 186 4.27 -12.48 9.96
C SER A 186 4.71 -13.85 9.42
N ARG A 187 5.99 -14.22 9.58
CA ARG A 187 6.55 -15.52 9.19
C ARG A 187 6.02 -16.71 9.99
#